data_AF-A0A969NRX4-F1
#
_entry.id   AF-A0A969NRX4-F1
#
_cell.length_a   1.000
_cell.length_b   1.000
_cell.length_c   1.000
_cell.angle_alpha   90.00
_cell.angle_beta   90.00
_cell.angle_gamma   90.00
#
_symmetry.space_group_name_H-M   'P 1'
#
loop_
_entity.id
_entity.type
_entity.pdbx_description
1 polymer ?
#
loop_
_entity_poly.entity_id
_entity_poly.type
_entity_poly.pdbx_seq_one_letter_code
_entity_poly.pdbx_strand_id
1 'polypeptide(L)'
;MRTLTRTSTTEMEVTSIRLERSLKDKLKELSGNQGYQALIRDILWNYVHQKSGDYRPQFARSDIRATVEATARKDESCALTGKLIQEGESMLLGFTIYGDLVPLSVSSVAE
;
A
#
# COMPACT_ATOMS: atom_id res chain seq x y z
N MET A 1 10.79 9.80 11.60
CA MET A 1 9.51 9.39 12.24
C MET A 1 8.48 10.49 12.02
N ARG A 2 7.58 10.35 11.05
CA ARG A 2 6.41 11.24 10.94
C ARG A 2 5.28 10.61 11.75
N THR A 3 5.05 11.16 12.93
CA THR A 3 3.87 10.89 13.75
C THR A 3 2.64 11.36 12.99
N LEU A 4 1.94 10.43 12.34
CA LEU A 4 0.55 10.62 11.91
C LEU A 4 -0.24 11.00 13.17
N THR A 5 -0.68 12.25 13.24
CA THR A 5 -1.61 12.75 14.27
C THR A 5 -2.89 11.93 14.18
N ARG A 6 -2.95 10.85 14.96
CA ARG A 6 -4.16 10.03 15.12
C ARG A 6 -5.21 10.89 15.78
N THR A 7 -6.26 11.18 15.01
CA THR A 7 -7.51 11.78 15.48
C THR A 7 -7.97 11.10 16.77
N SER A 8 -8.41 11.89 17.75
CA SER A 8 -8.92 11.37 19.02
C SER A 8 -10.08 10.41 18.77
N THR A 9 -10.19 9.33 19.55
CA THR A 9 -11.30 8.36 19.46
C THR A 9 -12.68 9.00 19.62
N THR A 10 -12.77 10.20 20.18
CA THR A 10 -14.01 11.00 20.30
C THR A 10 -14.51 11.58 18.98
N GLU A 11 -13.68 11.67 17.94
CA GLU A 11 -14.06 12.21 16.63
C GLU A 11 -14.32 11.10 15.59
N MET A 12 -14.17 9.83 15.99
CA MET A 12 -14.32 8.69 15.08
C MET A 12 -15.77 8.22 15.00
N GLU A 13 -16.27 7.96 13.79
CA GLU A 13 -17.59 7.37 13.58
C GLU A 13 -17.56 5.85 13.81
N VAL A 14 -18.48 5.35 14.64
CA VAL A 14 -18.63 3.92 14.90
C VAL A 14 -19.54 3.31 13.86
N THR A 15 -19.00 2.39 13.05
CA THR A 15 -19.78 1.62 12.06
C THR A 15 -19.85 0.14 12.43
N SER A 16 -20.98 -0.50 12.13
CA SER A 16 -21.19 -1.94 12.36
C SER A 16 -20.99 -2.73 11.07
N ILE A 17 -19.93 -3.53 11.03
CA ILE A 17 -19.60 -4.40 9.89
C ILE A 17 -19.91 -5.86 10.26
N ARG A 18 -20.71 -6.54 9.45
CA ARG A 18 -20.95 -7.99 9.60
C ARG A 18 -19.87 -8.78 8.87
N LEU A 19 -19.23 -9.70 9.58
CA LEU A 19 -18.23 -10.61 9.04
C LEU A 19 -18.62 -12.06 9.33
N GLU A 20 -18.18 -12.97 8.47
CA GLU A 20 -18.21 -14.40 8.80
C GLU A 20 -17.38 -14.69 10.05
N ARG A 21 -17.83 -15.67 10.84
CA ARG A 21 -17.14 -16.07 12.07
C ARG A 21 -15.70 -16.52 11.82
N SER A 22 -15.51 -17.34 10.78
CA SER A 22 -14.21 -17.84 10.33
C SER A 22 -13.22 -16.70 10.00
N LEU A 23 -13.68 -15.67 9.30
CA LEU A 23 -12.88 -14.50 8.97
C LEU A 23 -12.51 -13.71 10.22
N LYS A 24 -13.47 -13.48 11.12
CA LYS A 24 -13.23 -12.77 12.38
C LYS A 24 -12.19 -13.47 13.24
N ASP A 25 -12.24 -14.80 13.31
CA ASP A 25 -11.31 -15.58 14.13
C ASP A 25 -9.89 -15.55 13.54
N LYS A 26 -9.74 -15.69 12.21
CA LYS A 26 -8.44 -15.51 11.53
C LYS A 26 -7.87 -14.10 11.71
N LEU A 27 -8.70 -13.07 11.61
CA LEU A 27 -8.25 -11.68 11.82
C LEU A 27 -7.80 -11.44 13.26
N LYS A 28 -8.44 -12.06 14.25
CA LYS A 28 -7.99 -12.01 15.64
C LYS A 28 -6.63 -12.68 15.84
N GLU A 29 -6.46 -13.85 15.25
CA GLU A 29 -5.19 -14.59 15.29
C GLU A 29 -4.05 -13.75 14.68
N LEU A 30 -4.27 -13.19 13.49
CA LEU A 30 -3.31 -12.30 12.81
C LEU A 30 -3.05 -11.01 13.58
N SER A 31 -4.03 -10.51 14.34
CA SER A 31 -3.88 -9.26 15.08
C SER A 31 -2.91 -9.35 16.26
N GLY A 32 -2.75 -10.52 16.87
CA GLY A 32 -1.87 -10.69 18.04
C GLY A 32 -2.07 -9.59 19.09
N ASN A 33 -0.98 -8.91 19.47
CA ASN A 33 -0.99 -7.87 20.49
C ASN A 33 -1.56 -6.51 20.03
N GLN A 34 -1.72 -6.28 18.73
CA GLN A 34 -2.22 -5.00 18.20
C GLN A 34 -3.74 -4.84 18.39
N GLY A 35 -4.44 -5.97 18.59
CA GLY A 35 -5.89 -6.03 18.74
C GLY A 35 -6.62 -5.98 17.39
N TYR A 36 -7.63 -6.82 17.26
CA TYR A 36 -8.41 -6.99 16.03
C TYR A 36 -8.99 -5.69 15.45
N GLN A 37 -9.48 -4.78 16.30
CA GLN A 37 -10.08 -3.52 15.85
C GLN A 37 -9.05 -2.57 15.23
N ALA A 38 -7.82 -2.52 15.76
CA ALA A 38 -6.75 -1.74 15.17
C ALA A 38 -6.34 -2.32 13.80
N LEU A 39 -6.19 -3.65 13.72
CA LEU A 39 -5.88 -4.34 12.47
C LEU A 39 -6.93 -4.09 11.39
N ILE A 40 -8.22 -4.24 11.70
CA ILE A 40 -9.28 -3.98 10.71
C ILE A 40 -9.25 -2.54 10.22
N ARG A 41 -9.06 -1.58 11.13
CA ARG A 41 -8.97 -0.18 10.74
C ARG A 41 -7.80 0.03 9.79
N ASP A 42 -6.63 -0.53 10.09
CA ASP A 42 -5.44 -0.39 9.25
C ASP A 42 -5.64 -1.07 7.88
N ILE A 43 -6.29 -2.22 7.82
CA ILE A 43 -6.66 -2.89 6.56
C ILE A 43 -7.62 -2.03 5.74
N LEU A 44 -8.69 -1.52 6.35
CA LEU A 44 -9.66 -0.67 5.65
C LEU A 44 -9.04 0.63 5.18
N TRP A 45 -8.18 1.22 6.02
CA TRP A 45 -7.42 2.42 5.69
C TRP A 45 -6.52 2.14 4.49
N ASN A 46 -5.72 1.09 4.53
CA ASN A 46 -4.84 0.70 3.42
C ASN A 46 -5.63 0.38 2.14
N TYR A 47 -6.77 -0.30 2.25
CA TYR A 47 -7.62 -0.60 1.11
C TYR A 47 -8.16 0.68 0.44
N VAL A 48 -8.70 1.62 1.23
CA VAL A 48 -9.15 2.92 0.70
C VAL A 48 -7.98 3.68 0.09
N HIS A 49 -6.84 3.72 0.77
CA HIS A 49 -5.62 4.38 0.31
C HIS A 49 -5.08 3.84 -1.02
N GLN A 50 -5.08 2.51 -1.18
CA GLN A 50 -4.68 1.87 -2.43
C GLN A 50 -5.69 2.13 -3.56
N LYS A 51 -6.98 2.27 -3.25
CA LYS A 51 -8.04 2.47 -4.24
C LYS A 51 -8.29 3.93 -4.60
N SER A 52 -8.02 4.87 -3.71
CA SER A 52 -8.20 6.30 -3.97
C SER A 52 -7.01 6.92 -4.71
N GLY A 53 -5.85 6.25 -4.73
CA GLY A 53 -4.63 6.76 -5.38
C GLY A 53 -3.92 7.86 -4.57
N ASP A 54 -4.49 8.31 -3.46
CA ASP A 54 -3.98 9.41 -2.62
C ASP A 54 -2.84 8.98 -1.69
N TYR A 55 -2.67 7.68 -1.47
CA TYR A 55 -1.56 7.15 -0.68
C TYR A 55 -0.89 6.02 -1.42
N ARG A 56 0.32 6.34 -1.84
CA ARG A 56 1.30 5.34 -2.20
C ARG A 56 2.00 4.95 -0.92
N PRO A 57 2.06 3.66 -0.58
CA PRO A 57 3.05 3.21 0.39
C PRO A 57 4.38 3.85 -0.04
N GLN A 58 5.04 4.57 0.86
CA GLN A 58 6.40 5.00 0.60
C GLN A 58 7.25 3.75 0.61
N PHE A 59 7.27 3.06 -0.53
CA PHE A 59 8.14 1.93 -0.76
C PHE A 59 9.57 2.46 -0.63
N ALA A 60 10.35 1.82 0.20
CA ALA A 60 11.79 1.98 0.16
C ALA A 60 12.35 1.11 -0.97
N ARG A 61 13.53 1.45 -1.48
CA ARG A 61 14.25 0.58 -2.44
C ARG A 61 14.42 -0.84 -1.88
N SER A 62 14.64 -0.98 -0.58
CA SER A 62 14.76 -2.27 0.12
C SER A 62 13.51 -3.14 0.06
N ASP A 63 12.34 -2.55 -0.24
CA ASP A 63 11.10 -3.30 -0.37
C ASP A 63 10.97 -3.97 -1.75
N ILE A 64 11.82 -3.62 -2.72
CA ILE A 64 11.80 -4.18 -4.08
C ILE A 64 12.74 -5.39 -4.15
N ARG A 65 12.18 -6.58 -4.29
CA ARG A 65 12.95 -7.85 -4.34
C ARG A 65 13.49 -8.16 -5.73
N ALA A 66 12.77 -7.77 -6.77
CA ALA A 66 13.15 -7.99 -8.16
C ALA A 66 12.53 -6.92 -9.06
N THR A 67 13.11 -6.72 -10.24
CA THR A 67 12.60 -5.80 -11.26
C THR A 67 12.55 -6.48 -12.63
N VAL A 68 11.55 -6.13 -13.43
CA VAL A 68 11.39 -6.59 -14.81
C VAL A 68 11.19 -5.38 -15.72
N GLU A 69 11.80 -5.38 -16.91
CA GLU A 69 11.59 -4.33 -17.91
C GLU A 69 10.15 -4.33 -18.43
N ALA A 70 9.56 -3.14 -18.57
CA ALA A 70 8.20 -2.97 -19.05
C ALA A 70 8.04 -1.64 -19.81
N THR A 71 6.92 -1.51 -20.52
CA THR A 71 6.49 -0.26 -21.14
C THR A 71 5.16 0.16 -20.55
N ALA A 72 5.03 1.42 -20.17
CA ALA A 72 3.79 1.97 -19.63
C ALA A 72 2.68 1.93 -20.70
N ARG A 73 1.53 1.35 -20.37
CA ARG A 73 0.34 1.31 -21.28
C ARG A 73 -0.63 2.48 -21.09
N LYS A 74 -0.39 3.28 -20.06
CA LYS A 74 -1.10 4.51 -19.69
C LYS A 74 -0.15 5.32 -18.82
N ASP A 75 -0.54 6.52 -18.45
CA ASP A 75 0.18 7.27 -17.43
C ASP A 75 0.21 6.50 -16.12
N GLU A 76 1.41 6.17 -15.70
CA GLU A 76 1.73 5.52 -14.44
C GLU A 76 2.56 6.48 -13.60
N SER A 77 2.81 6.11 -12.36
CA SER A 77 3.63 6.97 -11.52
C SER A 77 4.46 6.17 -10.55
N CYS A 78 5.76 6.46 -10.56
CA CYS A 78 6.78 5.68 -9.90
C CYS A 78 6.45 5.52 -8.40
N ALA A 79 6.49 4.27 -7.93
CA ALA A 79 6.17 3.91 -6.56
C ALA A 79 7.20 4.40 -5.54
N LEU A 80 8.47 4.58 -5.95
CA LEU A 80 9.57 5.06 -5.10
C LEU A 80 9.66 6.59 -5.05
N THR A 81 9.50 7.25 -6.20
CA THR A 81 9.80 8.69 -6.36
C THR A 81 8.57 9.56 -6.55
N GLY A 82 7.43 8.96 -6.91
CA GLY A 82 6.24 9.71 -7.31
C GLY A 82 6.33 10.32 -8.72
N LYS A 83 7.45 10.20 -9.43
CA LYS A 83 7.62 10.74 -10.78
C LYS A 83 6.58 10.14 -11.73
N LEU A 84 5.94 10.99 -12.54
CA LEU A 84 5.07 10.54 -13.63
C LEU A 84 5.88 9.76 -14.67
N ILE A 85 5.32 8.65 -15.14
CA ILE A 85 5.81 7.80 -16.23
C ILE A 85 4.74 7.88 -17.30
N GLN A 86 5.07 8.44 -18.46
CA GLN A 86 4.09 8.67 -19.52
C GLN A 86 3.71 7.37 -20.23
N GLU A 87 2.51 7.33 -20.81
CA GLU A 87 2.15 6.27 -21.75
C GLU A 87 3.22 6.07 -22.84
N GLY A 88 3.62 4.83 -23.08
CA GLY A 88 4.67 4.47 -24.03
C GLY A 88 6.11 4.62 -23.50
N GLU A 89 6.31 5.21 -22.33
CA GLU A 89 7.63 5.34 -21.72
C GLU A 89 8.14 3.98 -21.19
N SER A 90 9.45 3.74 -21.33
CA SER A 90 10.10 2.58 -20.71
C SER A 90 10.12 2.74 -19.18
N MET A 91 9.75 1.67 -18.48
CA MET A 91 9.70 1.60 -17.03
C MET A 91 10.17 0.24 -16.53
N LEU A 92 10.30 0.12 -15.21
CA LEU A 92 10.50 -1.16 -14.54
C LEU A 92 9.23 -1.52 -13.77
N LEU A 93 8.87 -2.80 -13.76
CA LEU A 93 7.90 -3.36 -12.81
C LEU A 93 8.67 -3.96 -11.64
N GLY A 94 8.50 -3.38 -10.46
CA GLY A 94 9.10 -3.87 -9.22
C GLY A 94 8.20 -4.88 -8.54
N PHE A 95 8.76 -6.03 -8.17
CA PHE A 95 8.09 -7.01 -7.31
C PHE A 95 8.46 -6.74 -5.85
N THR A 96 7.46 -6.38 -5.03
CA THR A 96 7.67 -6.01 -3.64
C THR A 96 7.81 -7.24 -2.73
N ILE A 97 8.43 -7.07 -1.56
CA ILE A 97 8.46 -8.11 -0.51
C ILE A 97 7.05 -8.48 0.01
N TYR A 98 6.06 -7.62 -0.26
CA TYR A 98 4.65 -7.80 0.10
C TYR A 98 3.87 -8.60 -0.97
N GLY A 99 4.48 -8.89 -2.12
CA GLY A 99 3.86 -9.64 -3.21
C GLY A 99 3.15 -8.79 -4.26
N ASP A 100 3.36 -7.47 -4.25
CA ASP A 100 2.76 -6.54 -5.20
C ASP A 100 3.68 -6.29 -6.41
N LEU A 101 3.09 -5.97 -7.56
CA LEU A 101 3.80 -5.40 -8.71
C LEU A 101 3.54 -3.90 -8.78
N VAL A 102 4.60 -3.11 -8.73
CA VAL A 102 4.52 -1.63 -8.71
C VAL A 102 5.34 -1.00 -9.83
N PRO A 103 4.87 0.11 -10.44
CA PRO A 103 5.60 0.80 -11.50
C PRO A 103 6.80 1.58 -10.91
N LEU A 104 7.95 1.49 -11.56
CA LEU A 104 9.20 2.13 -11.18
C LEU A 104 9.79 2.87 -12.38
N SER A 105 10.24 4.12 -12.20
CA SER A 105 10.99 4.79 -13.25
C SER A 105 12.38 4.17 -13.37
N VAL A 106 12.96 4.11 -14.57
CA VAL A 106 14.27 3.48 -14.79
C VAL A 106 15.36 4.10 -13.90
N SER A 107 15.31 5.42 -13.68
CA SER A 107 16.23 6.13 -12.79
C SER A 107 16.01 5.88 -11.30
N SER A 108 14.89 5.28 -10.90
CA SER A 108 14.57 5.07 -9.47
C SER A 108 15.27 3.87 -8.86
N VAL A 109 15.78 2.95 -9.67
CA VAL A 109 16.45 1.71 -9.25
C VAL A 109 17.95 1.74 -9.59
N ALA A 110 18.38 2.65 -10.46
CA ALA A 110 19.79 2.89 -10.75
C ALA A 110 20.46 3.68 -9.60
N GLU A 111 20.84 2.95 -8.54
CA GLU A 111 22.05 3.12 -7.71
C GLU A 111 22.15 1.97 -6.71
#